data_AF-A0AAP4AKF8-F1
#
_entry.id   AF-A0AAP4AKF8-F1
#
_cell.length_a   1.000
_cell.length_b   1.000
_cell.length_c   1.000
_cell.angle_alpha   90.00
_cell.angle_beta   90.00
_cell.angle_gamma   90.00
#
_symmetry.space_group_name_H-M   'P 1'
#
loop_
_entity.id
_entity.type
_entity.pdbx_description
1 polymer ?
#
loop_
_entity_poly.entity_id
_entity_poly.type
_entity_poly.pdbx_seq_one_letter_code
_entity_poly.pdbx_strand_id
1 'polypeptide(L)'
;MVLFLSIAFNLIWFIDSLAMIFINKYYRFNIYRCSKWLKLKLFFTFRYKLFTQLCKRVNDFKEEEIDFVKYMQKNRFLLQGSKSILWKYKDFERQTNDFDFNAFEINAKLNDLEKQKNIEIKQKDHIVGKLIFNGVSVEVIISKYVPSYFVENKRGIKIPKITWMIAMKFHQLVKLYNLRKDGNIVSKEKINNTLIDTAFLLSKLKIFNINKIILNIQYLYISNFFIGYFLNSNCFDDFSDRNITKFSEYLATEINDLKNVNELFFFFDELISKLKSNTLMIKMAKSINQIIKDKEKLENNFLNYSSSEEREISSLKRIFSSEAEKNKFIKDNYQDYSFGSKVIKLFYDLFENDPNKQLDTLDIRQIMLLELNKKLI
;
A
#
# COMPACT_ATOMS: atom_id res chain seq x y z
N MET A 1 34.65 -2.80 -42.76
CA MET A 1 34.75 -1.57 -41.93
C MET A 1 33.72 -0.51 -42.35
N VAL A 2 33.67 -0.08 -43.61
CA VAL A 2 32.73 0.96 -44.10
C VAL A 2 31.25 0.60 -43.87
N LEU A 3 30.83 -0.62 -44.20
CA LEU A 3 29.46 -1.09 -43.96
C LEU A 3 29.07 -1.03 -42.47
N PHE A 4 29.99 -1.44 -41.60
CA PHE A 4 29.78 -1.42 -40.15
C PHE A 4 29.62 0.00 -39.61
N LEU A 5 30.47 0.93 -40.07
CA LEU A 5 30.36 2.35 -39.72
C LEU A 5 29.03 2.94 -40.21
N SER A 6 28.65 2.65 -41.45
CA SER A 6 27.37 3.11 -42.03
C SER A 6 26.16 2.60 -41.23
N ILE A 7 26.15 1.32 -40.84
CA ILE A 7 25.08 0.76 -40.00
C ILE A 7 25.05 1.45 -38.63
N ALA A 8 26.21 1.67 -38.01
CA ALA A 8 26.29 2.34 -36.71
C ALA A 8 25.78 3.78 -36.77
N PHE A 9 26.15 4.55 -37.80
CA PHE A 9 25.65 5.91 -38.00
C PHE A 9 24.14 5.96 -38.23
N ASN A 10 23.61 5.07 -39.08
CA ASN A 10 22.16 4.97 -39.30
C ASN A 10 21.40 4.60 -38.03
N LEU A 11 21.95 3.69 -37.21
CA LEU A 11 21.34 3.32 -35.93
C LEU A 11 21.32 4.50 -34.95
N ILE A 12 22.43 5.25 -34.84
CA ILE A 12 22.51 6.45 -33.99
C ILE A 12 21.45 7.47 -34.43
N TRP A 13 21.36 7.74 -35.73
CA TRP A 13 20.40 8.71 -36.28
C TRP A 13 18.94 8.27 -36.08
N PHE A 14 18.66 6.98 -36.26
CA PHE A 14 17.35 6.39 -35.99
C PHE A 14 16.97 6.54 -34.51
N ILE A 15 17.88 6.20 -33.58
CA ILE A 15 17.61 6.30 -32.14
C ILE A 15 17.43 7.76 -31.71
N ASP A 16 18.23 8.70 -32.23
CA ASP A 16 18.07 10.13 -31.92
C ASP A 16 16.70 10.66 -32.37
N SER A 17 16.29 10.33 -33.59
CA SER A 17 14.99 10.72 -34.15
C SER A 17 13.84 10.12 -33.35
N LEU A 18 13.91 8.81 -33.07
CA LEU A 18 12.91 8.09 -32.29
C LEU A 18 12.80 8.67 -30.87
N ALA A 19 13.93 8.94 -30.22
CA ALA A 19 13.95 9.53 -28.90
C ALA A 19 13.33 10.93 -28.90
N MET A 20 13.56 11.75 -29.93
CA MET A 20 12.94 13.07 -30.05
C MET A 20 11.42 12.99 -30.16
N ILE A 21 10.89 12.07 -30.97
CA ILE A 21 9.44 11.82 -31.08
C ILE A 21 8.86 11.46 -29.71
N PHE A 22 9.52 10.55 -28.99
CA PHE A 22 9.03 10.13 -27.68
C PHE A 22 9.20 11.19 -26.59
N ILE A 23 10.24 12.02 -26.63
CA ILE A 23 10.40 13.16 -25.72
C ILE A 23 9.23 14.12 -25.91
N ASN A 24 8.93 14.51 -27.15
CA ASN A 24 7.82 15.41 -27.45
C ASN A 24 6.47 14.81 -27.03
N LYS A 25 6.26 13.51 -27.28
CA LYS A 25 5.06 12.79 -26.85
C LYS A 25 4.92 12.74 -25.32
N TYR A 26 6.00 12.39 -24.61
CA TYR A 26 5.94 12.09 -23.19
C TYR A 26 6.18 13.29 -22.29
N TYR A 27 6.74 14.40 -22.78
CA TYR A 27 7.09 15.54 -21.93
C TYR A 27 5.89 16.05 -21.12
N ARG A 28 4.73 16.28 -21.74
CA ARG A 28 3.52 16.69 -21.01
C ARG A 28 2.73 15.52 -20.40
N PHE A 29 2.89 14.32 -20.97
CA PHE A 29 2.16 13.13 -20.56
C PHE A 29 2.70 12.52 -19.25
N ASN A 30 3.99 12.22 -19.19
CA ASN A 30 4.67 11.74 -18.00
C ASN A 30 6.18 12.04 -18.08
N ILE A 31 6.64 12.95 -17.23
CA ILE A 31 8.04 13.40 -17.20
C ILE A 31 9.04 12.25 -17.00
N TYR A 32 8.69 11.21 -16.25
CA TYR A 32 9.56 10.06 -16.00
C TYR A 32 9.71 9.16 -17.23
N ARG A 33 8.64 9.01 -18.03
CA ARG A 33 8.73 8.34 -19.34
C ARG A 33 9.61 9.16 -20.28
N CYS A 34 9.46 10.48 -20.28
CA CYS A 34 10.28 11.39 -21.07
C CYS A 34 11.77 11.29 -20.69
N SER A 35 12.08 11.31 -19.39
CA SER A 35 13.45 11.20 -18.85
C SER A 35 14.17 9.94 -19.36
N LYS A 36 13.48 8.81 -19.48
CA LYS A 36 14.05 7.58 -20.07
C LYS A 36 14.53 7.79 -21.52
N TRP A 37 13.71 8.44 -22.35
CA TRP A 37 14.06 8.71 -23.76
C TRP A 37 15.12 9.80 -23.89
N LEU A 38 15.10 10.80 -23.01
CA LEU A 38 16.15 11.80 -22.93
C LEU A 38 17.52 11.16 -22.60
N LYS A 39 17.56 10.23 -21.65
CA LYS A 39 18.78 9.48 -21.31
C LYS A 39 19.31 8.69 -22.52
N LEU A 40 18.44 8.01 -23.27
CA LEU A 40 18.82 7.33 -24.50
C LEU A 40 19.39 8.31 -25.54
N LYS A 41 18.68 9.41 -25.80
CA LYS A 41 19.13 10.45 -26.74
C LYS A 41 20.52 10.97 -26.38
N LEU A 42 20.75 11.34 -25.13
CA LEU A 42 22.04 11.89 -24.68
C LEU A 42 23.18 10.89 -24.79
N PHE A 43 22.91 9.60 -24.55
CA PHE A 43 23.91 8.55 -24.71
C PHE A 43 24.34 8.37 -26.17
N PHE A 44 23.37 8.28 -27.10
CA PHE A 44 23.65 8.07 -28.53
C PHE A 44 24.16 9.32 -29.26
N THR A 45 23.90 10.50 -28.72
CA THR A 45 24.46 11.78 -29.21
C THR A 45 25.78 12.15 -28.52
N PHE A 46 26.39 11.21 -27.78
CA PHE A 46 27.67 11.38 -27.09
C PHE A 46 27.70 12.55 -26.08
N ARG A 47 26.55 13.00 -25.59
CA ARG A 47 26.41 14.05 -24.57
C ARG A 47 26.56 13.49 -23.16
N TYR A 48 27.66 12.78 -22.92
CA TYR A 48 27.87 12.00 -21.69
C TYR A 48 27.85 12.83 -20.42
N LYS A 49 28.32 14.08 -20.45
CA LYS A 49 28.25 14.99 -19.29
C LYS A 49 26.81 15.18 -18.82
N LEU A 50 25.88 15.51 -19.72
CA LEU A 50 24.46 15.66 -19.40
C LEU A 50 23.80 14.34 -19.00
N PHE A 51 24.17 13.25 -19.68
CA PHE A 51 23.70 11.91 -19.33
C PHE A 51 24.07 11.54 -17.88
N THR A 52 25.34 11.70 -17.51
CA THR A 52 25.81 11.41 -16.14
C THR A 52 25.13 12.27 -15.08
N GLN A 53 24.84 13.54 -15.39
CA GLN A 53 24.07 14.42 -14.50
C GLN A 53 22.64 13.89 -14.27
N LEU A 54 21.94 13.47 -15.33
CA LEU A 54 20.59 12.89 -15.21
C LEU A 54 20.54 11.49 -14.60
N CYS A 55 21.65 10.77 -14.64
CA CYS A 55 21.79 9.44 -14.03
C CYS A 55 22.35 9.49 -12.60
N LYS A 56 22.77 10.67 -12.12
CA LYS A 56 23.28 10.84 -10.76
C LYS A 56 22.17 10.47 -9.78
N ARG A 57 22.48 9.55 -8.87
CA ARG A 57 21.57 9.21 -7.79
C ARG A 57 21.56 10.36 -6.81
N VAL A 58 20.38 10.95 -6.62
CA VAL A 58 20.18 12.05 -5.68
C VAL A 58 19.87 11.50 -4.29
N ASN A 59 19.20 10.35 -4.24
CA ASN A 59 18.81 9.68 -3.00
C ASN A 59 19.24 8.21 -3.05
N ASP A 60 19.93 7.75 -2.02
CA ASP A 60 20.26 6.34 -1.81
C ASP A 60 20.17 6.06 -0.31
N PHE A 61 19.95 4.79 0.02
CA PHE A 61 19.97 4.34 1.40
C PHE A 61 21.41 4.35 1.92
N LYS A 62 21.60 4.90 3.13
CA LYS A 62 22.84 4.70 3.89
C LYS A 62 22.91 3.26 4.40
N GLU A 63 24.11 2.74 4.66
CA GLU A 63 24.29 1.37 5.16
C GLU A 63 23.49 1.11 6.45
N GLU A 64 23.51 2.05 7.39
CA GLU A 64 22.73 2.01 8.63
C GLU A 64 21.21 1.87 8.38
N GLU A 65 20.68 2.50 7.33
CA GLU A 65 19.27 2.41 6.97
C GLU A 65 18.95 1.04 6.36
N ILE A 66 19.88 0.47 5.60
CA ILE A 66 19.74 -0.89 5.04
C ILE A 66 19.68 -1.91 6.18
N ASP A 67 20.58 -1.79 7.15
CA ASP A 67 20.62 -2.70 8.28
C ASP A 67 19.41 -2.54 9.19
N PHE A 68 18.91 -1.31 9.37
CA PHE A 68 17.64 -1.06 10.03
C PHE A 68 16.47 -1.73 9.31
N VAL A 69 16.37 -1.63 7.99
CA VAL A 69 15.30 -2.31 7.23
C VAL A 69 15.42 -3.83 7.35
N LYS A 70 16.63 -4.41 7.31
CA LYS A 70 16.84 -5.84 7.55
C LYS A 70 16.41 -6.26 8.96
N TYR A 71 16.71 -5.43 9.96
CA TYR A 71 16.27 -5.65 11.33
C TYR A 71 14.73 -5.67 11.42
N MET A 72 14.06 -4.70 10.81
CA MET A 72 12.59 -4.66 10.75
C MET A 72 12.01 -5.91 10.06
N GLN A 73 12.67 -6.42 9.01
CA GLN A 73 12.26 -7.65 8.33
C GLN A 73 12.43 -8.92 9.16
N LYS A 74 13.49 -9.02 9.95
CA LYS A 74 13.65 -10.09 10.94
C LYS A 74 12.52 -10.07 11.96
N ASN A 75 12.01 -8.88 12.28
CA ASN A 75 10.86 -8.66 13.14
C ASN A 75 9.52 -8.67 12.36
N ARG A 76 9.49 -9.24 11.15
CA ARG A 76 8.26 -9.49 10.37
C ARG A 76 7.53 -8.24 9.89
N PHE A 77 8.26 -7.14 9.77
CA PHE A 77 7.77 -5.89 9.21
C PHE A 77 8.33 -5.63 7.81
N LEU A 78 7.46 -5.18 6.91
CA LEU A 78 7.77 -4.94 5.51
C LEU A 78 7.83 -3.44 5.25
N LEU A 79 8.93 -2.98 4.65
CA LEU A 79 9.08 -1.59 4.25
C LEU A 79 8.00 -1.21 3.22
N GLN A 80 7.28 -0.13 3.51
CA GLN A 80 6.19 0.43 2.71
C GLN A 80 6.52 1.86 2.27
N GLY A 81 5.51 2.54 1.73
CA GLY A 81 5.54 3.95 1.42
C GLY A 81 6.59 4.31 0.39
N SER A 82 7.04 5.55 0.46
CA SER A 82 7.96 6.15 -0.50
C SER A 82 9.35 5.51 -0.46
N LYS A 83 9.82 5.14 0.73
CA LYS A 83 11.12 4.46 0.91
C LYS A 83 11.16 3.09 0.24
N SER A 84 10.05 2.36 0.19
CA SER A 84 9.99 1.12 -0.59
C SER A 84 10.15 1.32 -2.10
N ILE A 85 9.67 2.46 -2.64
CA ILE A 85 9.82 2.85 -4.05
C ILE A 85 11.28 3.21 -4.33
N LEU A 86 11.88 4.04 -3.46
CA LEU A 86 13.30 4.40 -3.51
C LEU A 86 14.19 3.14 -3.49
N TRP A 87 13.91 2.21 -2.59
CA TRP A 87 14.63 0.93 -2.53
C TRP A 87 14.46 0.09 -3.79
N LYS A 88 13.29 0.13 -4.43
CA LYS A 88 13.04 -0.65 -5.65
C LYS A 88 13.74 -0.06 -6.87
N TYR A 89 13.70 1.25 -7.02
CA TYR A 89 14.09 1.96 -8.24
C TYR A 89 15.19 2.99 -7.97
N LYS A 90 16.38 2.72 -8.52
CA LYS A 90 17.58 3.59 -8.39
C LYS A 90 17.41 4.97 -9.00
N ASP A 91 16.44 5.15 -9.88
CA ASP A 91 16.13 6.41 -10.57
C ASP A 91 14.94 7.13 -9.94
N PHE A 92 14.59 6.81 -8.69
CA PHE A 92 13.60 7.55 -7.92
C PHE A 92 14.21 8.84 -7.37
N GLU A 93 13.79 9.97 -7.93
CA GLU A 93 14.45 11.27 -7.74
C GLU A 93 13.98 12.02 -6.48
N ARG A 94 12.83 11.65 -5.91
CA ARG A 94 12.25 12.34 -4.75
C ARG A 94 12.89 11.89 -3.45
N GLN A 95 13.24 12.85 -2.59
CA GLN A 95 13.72 12.57 -1.23
C GLN A 95 12.58 12.03 -0.36
N THR A 96 12.88 11.02 0.44
CA THR A 96 11.92 10.36 1.34
C THR A 96 12.30 10.61 2.79
N ASN A 97 11.35 11.04 3.60
CA ASN A 97 11.63 11.60 4.94
C ASN A 97 11.21 10.68 6.09
N ASP A 98 10.56 9.57 5.78
CA ASP A 98 9.95 8.66 6.74
C ASP A 98 10.13 7.20 6.35
N PHE A 99 10.11 6.33 7.35
CA PHE A 99 9.98 4.89 7.15
C PHE A 99 8.57 4.45 7.55
N ASP A 100 7.88 3.79 6.62
CA ASP A 100 6.60 3.14 6.90
C ASP A 100 6.80 1.63 6.90
N PHE A 101 6.24 0.94 7.88
CA PHE A 101 6.28 -0.50 7.99
C PHE A 101 4.89 -1.07 8.29
N ASN A 102 4.53 -2.14 7.59
CA ASN A 102 3.34 -2.95 7.92
C ASN A 102 3.78 -4.38 8.24
N ALA A 103 3.00 -5.11 9.05
CA ALA A 103 3.23 -6.53 9.23
C ALA A 103 3.05 -7.30 7.91
N PHE A 104 3.95 -8.25 7.65
CA PHE A 104 3.80 -9.22 6.54
C PHE A 104 3.77 -10.68 7.00
N GLU A 105 3.85 -10.91 8.31
CA GLU A 105 3.55 -12.17 8.98
C GLU A 105 2.66 -11.88 10.20
N ILE A 106 1.79 -12.82 10.59
CA ILE A 106 0.69 -12.60 11.55
C ILE A 106 1.20 -12.36 12.97
N ASN A 107 2.29 -13.04 13.33
CA ASN A 107 2.94 -13.01 14.62
C ASN A 107 4.02 -11.90 14.74
N ALA A 108 3.91 -10.83 13.95
CA ALA A 108 4.71 -9.62 14.13
C ALA A 108 4.39 -8.96 15.49
N LYS A 109 5.42 -8.54 16.22
CA LYS A 109 5.28 -7.91 17.55
C LYS A 109 6.19 -6.68 17.66
N LEU A 110 5.67 -5.61 18.25
CA LEU A 110 6.47 -4.38 18.49
C LEU A 110 7.46 -4.53 19.66
N ASN A 111 7.24 -5.47 20.60
CA ASN A 111 8.10 -5.67 21.76
C ASN A 111 9.53 -6.06 21.37
N ASP A 112 9.72 -6.69 20.22
CA ASP A 112 11.04 -7.07 19.78
C ASP A 112 11.85 -5.88 19.24
N LEU A 113 11.21 -4.74 18.93
CA LEU A 113 11.88 -3.58 18.35
C LEU A 113 12.74 -2.79 19.33
N GLU A 114 12.50 -2.92 20.64
CA GLU A 114 13.16 -2.14 21.70
C GLU A 114 14.65 -2.49 21.87
N LYS A 115 15.10 -3.59 21.26
CA LYS A 115 16.46 -4.12 21.38
C LYS A 115 17.48 -3.46 20.44
N GLN A 116 17.03 -2.61 19.52
CA GLN A 116 17.89 -1.99 18.51
C GLN A 116 18.45 -0.66 19.01
N LYS A 117 19.77 -0.48 18.87
CA LYS A 117 20.42 0.80 19.14
C LYS A 117 19.87 1.89 18.21
N ASN A 118 19.76 3.12 18.73
CA ASN A 118 19.33 4.32 18.01
C ASN A 118 17.84 4.37 17.61
N ILE A 119 16.99 3.56 18.24
CA ILE A 119 15.53 3.72 18.17
C ILE A 119 15.06 4.43 19.44
N GLU A 120 14.35 5.53 19.27
CA GLU A 120 13.56 6.16 20.34
C GLU A 120 12.08 5.84 20.12
N ILE A 121 11.40 5.35 21.15
CA ILE A 121 9.96 5.04 21.10
C ILE A 121 9.18 6.29 21.52
N LYS A 122 8.41 6.88 20.59
CA LYS A 122 7.55 8.04 20.90
C LYS A 122 6.15 7.62 21.32
N GLN A 123 5.60 6.61 20.67
CA GLN A 123 4.30 6.05 20.98
C GLN A 123 4.30 4.57 20.61
N LYS A 124 3.71 3.73 21.45
CA LYS A 124 3.57 2.31 21.18
C LYS A 124 2.31 1.79 21.84
N ASP A 125 1.49 1.11 21.06
CA ASP A 125 0.36 0.32 21.54
C ASP A 125 0.38 -1.07 20.84
N HIS A 126 -0.69 -1.84 20.95
CA HIS A 126 -0.77 -3.19 20.38
C HIS A 126 -1.05 -3.21 18.86
N ILE A 127 -1.27 -2.06 18.22
CA ILE A 127 -1.70 -1.95 16.81
C ILE A 127 -0.76 -1.08 15.97
N VAL A 128 -0.08 -0.10 16.57
CA VAL A 128 0.76 0.93 15.96
C VAL A 128 1.95 1.29 16.88
N GLY A 129 3.11 1.51 16.27
CA GLY A 129 4.28 2.11 16.90
C GLY A 129 4.74 3.33 16.11
N LYS A 130 5.01 4.44 16.80
CA LYS A 130 5.72 5.60 16.29
C LYS A 130 7.08 5.68 16.95
N LEU A 131 8.12 5.60 16.13
CA LEU A 131 9.50 5.55 16.56
C LEU A 131 10.31 6.63 15.85
N ILE A 132 11.49 6.94 16.38
CA ILE A 132 12.51 7.73 15.71
C ILE A 132 13.76 6.88 15.57
N PHE A 133 14.26 6.74 14.34
CA PHE A 133 15.53 6.09 14.04
C PHE A 133 16.51 7.12 13.50
N ASN A 134 17.61 7.40 14.21
CA ASN A 134 18.61 8.41 13.82
C ASN A 134 17.99 9.77 13.44
N GLY A 135 16.98 10.24 14.18
CA GLY A 135 16.27 11.49 13.91
C GLY A 135 15.21 11.42 12.79
N VAL A 136 15.02 10.25 12.15
CA VAL A 136 14.01 10.01 11.10
C VAL A 136 12.78 9.35 11.68
N SER A 137 11.59 9.84 11.32
CA SER A 137 10.32 9.25 11.75
C SER A 137 10.12 7.85 11.18
N VAL A 138 9.65 6.94 12.02
CA VAL A 138 9.28 5.57 11.65
C VAL A 138 7.86 5.28 12.15
N GLU A 139 6.97 4.91 11.24
CA GLU A 139 5.63 4.39 11.56
C GLU A 139 5.61 2.87 11.33
N VAL A 140 5.15 2.12 12.32
CA VAL A 140 5.02 0.67 12.28
C VAL A 140 3.58 0.30 12.59
N ILE A 141 2.90 -0.40 11.68
CA ILE A 141 1.51 -0.79 11.83
C ILE A 141 1.41 -2.32 11.88
N ILE A 142 1.06 -2.86 13.04
CA ILE A 142 0.89 -4.32 13.23
C ILE A 142 -0.48 -4.78 12.73
N SER A 143 -1.52 -3.97 12.94
CA SER A 143 -2.91 -4.34 12.62
C SER A 143 -3.10 -4.57 11.11
N LYS A 144 -2.39 -3.81 10.27
CA LYS A 144 -2.33 -4.02 8.82
C LYS A 144 -1.50 -5.24 8.47
N TYR A 145 -1.96 -5.97 7.47
CA TYR A 145 -1.27 -7.13 6.95
C TYR A 145 -1.04 -7.03 5.44
N VAL A 146 0.18 -7.35 5.00
CA VAL A 146 0.56 -7.46 3.59
C VAL A 146 0.81 -8.94 3.26
N PRO A 147 -0.12 -9.62 2.55
CA PRO A 147 0.08 -11.02 2.19
C PRO A 147 1.36 -11.24 1.39
N SER A 148 2.07 -12.34 1.67
CA SER A 148 3.34 -12.71 1.02
C SER A 148 3.26 -12.73 -0.52
N TYR A 149 2.09 -13.05 -1.08
CA TYR A 149 1.82 -12.99 -2.51
C TYR A 149 2.07 -11.60 -3.14
N PHE A 150 1.95 -10.52 -2.37
CA PHE A 150 2.18 -9.14 -2.82
C PHE A 150 3.60 -8.64 -2.52
N VAL A 151 4.45 -9.49 -1.97
CA VAL A 151 5.83 -9.19 -1.61
C VAL A 151 6.78 -9.75 -2.68
N GLU A 152 7.87 -9.05 -2.93
CA GLU A 152 8.99 -9.48 -3.76
C GLU A 152 10.32 -9.19 -3.05
N ASN A 153 11.38 -9.91 -3.42
CA ASN A 153 12.72 -9.63 -2.93
C ASN A 153 13.48 -8.76 -3.94
N LYS A 154 14.01 -7.63 -3.50
CA LYS A 154 14.89 -6.78 -4.31
C LYS A 154 16.16 -6.50 -3.53
N ARG A 155 17.30 -6.93 -4.07
CA ARG A 155 18.63 -6.69 -3.46
C ARG A 155 18.72 -7.16 -1.99
N GLY A 156 18.13 -8.31 -1.68
CA GLY A 156 18.16 -8.90 -0.33
C GLY A 156 17.14 -8.34 0.65
N ILE A 157 16.27 -7.41 0.23
CA ILE A 157 15.23 -6.80 1.06
C ILE A 157 13.87 -7.12 0.45
N LYS A 158 12.96 -7.64 1.29
CA LYS A 158 11.54 -7.80 0.94
C LYS A 158 10.87 -6.43 0.77
N ILE A 159 10.15 -6.22 -0.33
CA ILE A 159 9.37 -4.99 -0.59
C ILE A 159 8.08 -5.34 -1.33
N PRO A 160 7.11 -4.43 -1.40
CA PRO A 160 5.90 -4.66 -2.19
C PRO A 160 6.15 -4.76 -3.70
N LYS A 161 5.30 -5.54 -4.38
CA LYS A 161 5.17 -5.52 -5.84
C LYS A 161 4.62 -4.18 -6.32
N ILE A 162 4.92 -3.80 -7.56
CA ILE A 162 4.55 -2.48 -8.11
C ILE A 162 3.04 -2.21 -8.10
N THR A 163 2.21 -3.22 -8.38
CA THR A 163 0.75 -3.05 -8.37
C THR A 163 0.20 -2.80 -6.97
N TRP A 164 0.85 -3.34 -5.94
CA TRP A 164 0.54 -3.04 -4.54
C TRP A 164 0.96 -1.61 -4.19
N MET A 165 2.16 -1.18 -4.60
CA MET A 165 2.63 0.20 -4.41
C MET A 165 1.67 1.23 -5.04
N ILE A 166 1.15 0.95 -6.25
CA ILE A 166 0.15 1.81 -6.91
C ILE A 166 -1.16 1.83 -6.12
N ALA A 167 -1.67 0.66 -5.70
CA ALA A 167 -2.87 0.58 -4.87
C ALA A 167 -2.71 1.36 -3.55
N MET A 168 -1.52 1.33 -2.94
CA MET A 168 -1.23 2.13 -1.75
C MET A 168 -1.33 3.63 -2.01
N LYS A 169 -0.79 4.11 -3.14
CA LYS A 169 -0.88 5.54 -3.49
C LYS A 169 -2.32 5.97 -3.73
N PHE A 170 -3.13 5.13 -4.40
CA PHE A 170 -4.57 5.36 -4.53
C PHE A 170 -5.27 5.49 -3.16
N HIS A 171 -5.04 4.54 -2.25
CA HIS A 171 -5.61 4.58 -0.91
C HIS A 171 -5.11 5.76 -0.06
N GLN A 172 -3.86 6.18 -0.25
CA GLN A 172 -3.32 7.40 0.38
C GLN A 172 -4.07 8.65 -0.11
N LEU A 173 -4.32 8.79 -1.41
CA LEU A 173 -5.10 9.90 -1.97
C LEU A 173 -6.53 9.93 -1.45
N VAL A 174 -7.15 8.75 -1.38
CA VAL A 174 -8.48 8.55 -0.78
C VAL A 174 -8.50 9.01 0.69
N LYS A 175 -7.51 8.61 1.49
CA LYS A 175 -7.41 9.03 2.90
C LYS A 175 -7.23 10.55 3.02
N LEU A 176 -6.39 11.16 2.17
CA LEU A 176 -6.17 12.61 2.15
C LEU A 176 -7.43 13.37 1.78
N TYR A 177 -8.21 12.86 0.82
CA TYR A 177 -9.50 13.41 0.45
C TYR A 177 -10.49 13.39 1.62
N ASN A 178 -10.62 12.25 2.31
CA ASN A 178 -11.51 12.13 3.48
C ASN A 178 -11.11 13.11 4.59
N LEU A 179 -9.82 13.18 4.93
CA LEU A 179 -9.34 14.13 5.94
C LEU A 179 -9.74 15.56 5.60
N ARG A 180 -9.59 15.97 4.33
CA ARG A 180 -9.99 17.30 3.86
C ARG A 180 -11.50 17.50 3.92
N LYS A 181 -12.28 16.50 3.53
CA LYS A 181 -13.76 16.51 3.61
C LYS A 181 -14.24 16.69 5.05
N ASP A 182 -13.55 16.11 6.01
CA ASP A 182 -13.82 16.21 7.45
C ASP A 182 -13.31 17.53 8.06
N GLY A 183 -12.82 18.47 7.25
CA GLY A 183 -12.34 19.79 7.70
C GLY A 183 -10.91 19.81 8.23
N ASN A 184 -10.15 18.71 8.13
CA ASN A 184 -8.77 18.67 8.58
C ASN A 184 -7.83 19.40 7.59
N ILE A 185 -6.79 20.03 8.13
CA ILE A 185 -5.73 20.63 7.33
C ILE A 185 -4.87 19.51 6.72
N VAL A 186 -4.86 19.43 5.39
CA VAL A 186 -4.06 18.46 4.63
C VAL A 186 -2.95 19.19 3.88
N SER A 187 -1.70 18.76 4.10
CA SER A 187 -0.55 19.32 3.37
C SER A 187 -0.67 19.06 1.88
N LYS A 188 -0.66 20.14 1.08
CA LYS A 188 -0.59 20.08 -0.39
C LYS A 188 0.64 19.32 -0.87
N GLU A 189 1.77 19.48 -0.16
CA GLU A 189 3.00 18.74 -0.47
C GLU A 189 2.79 17.22 -0.40
N LYS A 190 2.04 16.74 0.60
CA LYS A 190 1.74 15.31 0.76
C LYS A 190 0.87 14.78 -0.39
N ILE A 191 -0.09 15.57 -0.86
CA ILE A 191 -0.93 15.23 -2.02
C ILE A 191 -0.05 15.17 -3.28
N ASN A 192 0.72 16.24 -3.53
CA ASN A 192 1.64 16.33 -4.67
C ASN A 192 2.63 15.16 -4.70
N ASN A 193 3.28 14.87 -3.57
CA ASN A 193 4.23 13.76 -3.45
C ASN A 193 3.55 12.41 -3.76
N THR A 194 2.30 12.22 -3.36
CA THR A 194 1.55 10.98 -3.64
C THR A 194 1.21 10.84 -5.13
N LEU A 195 0.80 11.94 -5.78
CA LEU A 195 0.53 11.97 -7.23
C LEU A 195 1.82 11.77 -8.05
N ILE A 196 2.90 12.44 -7.67
CA ILE A 196 4.22 12.32 -8.30
C ILE A 196 4.76 10.90 -8.19
N ASP A 197 4.67 10.27 -7.00
CA ASP A 197 5.03 8.86 -6.82
C ASP A 197 4.19 7.94 -7.70
N THR A 198 2.90 8.23 -7.85
CA THR A 198 2.00 7.46 -8.72
C THR A 198 2.46 7.58 -10.17
N ALA A 199 2.71 8.79 -10.68
CA ALA A 199 3.21 9.02 -12.03
C ALA A 199 4.56 8.31 -12.24
N PHE A 200 5.44 8.33 -11.25
CA PHE A 200 6.70 7.60 -11.30
C PHE A 200 6.49 6.09 -11.43
N LEU A 201 5.63 5.49 -10.60
CA LEU A 201 5.32 4.06 -10.65
C LEU A 201 4.69 3.66 -11.98
N LEU A 202 3.75 4.45 -12.50
CA LEU A 202 3.12 4.21 -13.80
C LEU A 202 4.14 4.22 -14.93
N SER A 203 5.15 5.09 -14.86
CA SER A 203 6.23 5.15 -15.87
C SER A 203 7.05 3.84 -15.96
N LYS A 204 7.09 3.05 -14.87
CA LYS A 204 7.77 1.75 -14.82
C LYS A 204 6.94 0.63 -15.43
N LEU A 205 5.64 0.84 -15.64
CA LEU A 205 4.77 -0.09 -16.33
C LEU A 205 4.83 0.17 -17.85
N LYS A 206 4.95 -0.91 -18.62
CA LYS A 206 4.79 -0.86 -20.08
C LYS A 206 3.31 -0.71 -20.47
N ILE A 207 2.43 -1.45 -19.81
CA ILE A 207 0.98 -1.48 -20.02
C ILE A 207 0.30 -1.53 -18.65
N PHE A 208 -0.82 -0.82 -18.51
CA PHE A 208 -1.64 -0.86 -17.30
C PHE A 208 -2.51 -2.11 -17.29
N ASN A 209 -2.43 -2.89 -16.23
CA ASN A 209 -3.44 -3.92 -15.96
C ASN A 209 -4.33 -3.40 -14.83
N ILE A 210 -5.34 -2.62 -15.21
CA ILE A 210 -6.26 -1.98 -14.25
C ILE A 210 -7.00 -3.04 -13.41
N ASN A 211 -7.40 -4.16 -13.99
CA ASN A 211 -8.04 -5.26 -13.25
C ASN A 211 -7.13 -5.79 -12.13
N LYS A 212 -5.83 -5.97 -12.40
CA LYS A 212 -4.86 -6.37 -11.38
C LYS A 212 -4.69 -5.30 -10.31
N ILE A 213 -4.69 -4.01 -10.67
CA ILE A 213 -4.61 -2.90 -9.71
C ILE A 213 -5.85 -2.86 -8.82
N ILE A 214 -7.06 -3.01 -9.38
CA ILE A 214 -8.31 -3.08 -8.63
C ILE A 214 -8.31 -4.24 -7.64
N LEU A 215 -7.84 -5.40 -8.08
CA LEU A 215 -7.69 -6.54 -7.18
C LEU A 215 -6.76 -6.20 -6.00
N ASN A 216 -5.62 -5.54 -6.24
CA ASN A 216 -4.73 -5.07 -5.17
C ASN A 216 -5.40 -4.01 -4.28
N ILE A 217 -6.23 -3.13 -4.85
CA ILE A 217 -7.03 -2.14 -4.09
C ILE A 217 -8.01 -2.85 -3.15
N GLN A 218 -8.67 -3.93 -3.59
CA GLN A 218 -9.57 -4.73 -2.75
C GLN A 218 -8.82 -5.35 -1.56
N TYR A 219 -7.67 -6.00 -1.83
CA TYR A 219 -6.83 -6.56 -0.76
C TYR A 219 -6.35 -5.49 0.22
N LEU A 220 -5.92 -4.34 -0.28
CA LEU A 220 -5.46 -3.25 0.57
C LEU A 220 -6.61 -2.61 1.35
N TYR A 221 -7.83 -2.64 0.82
CA TYR A 221 -9.03 -2.17 1.52
C TYR A 221 -9.36 -3.03 2.75
N ILE A 222 -9.23 -4.36 2.64
CA ILE A 222 -9.31 -5.26 3.80
C ILE A 222 -8.17 -4.96 4.81
N SER A 223 -6.94 -4.77 4.33
CA SER A 223 -5.83 -4.42 5.22
C SER A 223 -6.08 -3.10 5.96
N ASN A 224 -6.63 -2.09 5.28
CA ASN A 224 -7.01 -0.81 5.88
C ASN A 224 -8.22 -0.90 6.81
N PHE A 225 -9.14 -1.85 6.57
CA PHE A 225 -10.24 -2.12 7.49
C PHE A 225 -9.74 -2.56 8.86
N PHE A 226 -8.70 -3.39 8.93
CA PHE A 226 -8.12 -3.80 10.22
C PHE A 226 -7.70 -2.61 11.07
N ILE A 227 -6.92 -1.66 10.52
CA ILE A 227 -6.54 -0.47 11.29
C ILE A 227 -7.75 0.44 11.59
N GLY A 228 -8.68 0.58 10.65
CA GLY A 228 -9.85 1.46 10.80
C GLY A 228 -10.74 1.04 11.97
N TYR A 229 -10.88 -0.27 12.18
CA TYR A 229 -11.61 -0.83 13.31
C TYR A 229 -10.98 -0.46 14.66
N PHE A 230 -9.65 -0.49 14.77
CA PHE A 230 -9.02 -0.11 16.03
C PHE A 230 -9.03 1.39 16.27
N LEU A 231 -8.88 2.20 15.23
CA LEU A 231 -8.88 3.66 15.32
C LEU A 231 -10.30 4.27 15.38
N ASN A 232 -11.36 3.44 15.35
CA ASN A 232 -12.75 3.90 15.20
C ASN A 232 -12.92 4.90 14.04
N SER A 233 -12.13 4.73 12.99
CA SER A 233 -12.09 5.62 11.84
C SER A 233 -12.69 4.89 10.66
N ASN A 234 -13.72 5.48 10.05
CA ASN A 234 -14.26 4.96 8.79
C ASN A 234 -13.12 4.76 7.78
N CYS A 235 -13.23 3.70 6.97
CA CYS A 235 -12.48 3.62 5.73
C CYS A 235 -13.06 4.65 4.74
N PHE A 236 -12.69 4.57 3.46
CA PHE A 236 -13.30 5.45 2.45
C PHE A 236 -14.83 5.40 2.53
N ASP A 237 -15.49 6.56 2.55
CA ASP A 237 -16.88 6.74 3.00
C ASP A 237 -17.87 5.81 2.27
N ASP A 238 -17.65 5.59 0.98
CA ASP A 238 -18.00 4.42 0.19
C ASP A 238 -17.62 4.69 -1.28
N PHE A 239 -17.59 3.66 -2.13
CA PHE A 239 -17.44 3.84 -3.59
C PHE A 239 -18.78 4.11 -4.29
N SER A 240 -19.75 4.75 -3.63
CA SER A 240 -20.99 5.13 -4.29
C SER A 240 -20.75 6.15 -5.42
N ASP A 241 -21.64 6.15 -6.41
CA ASP A 241 -21.58 7.05 -7.56
C ASP A 241 -21.35 8.51 -7.18
N ARG A 242 -22.03 9.00 -6.14
CA ARG A 242 -21.88 10.38 -5.67
C ARG A 242 -20.48 10.64 -5.08
N ASN A 243 -20.02 9.77 -4.18
CA ASN A 243 -18.76 9.98 -3.48
C ASN A 243 -17.55 9.79 -4.41
N ILE A 244 -17.60 8.77 -5.28
CA ILE A 244 -16.51 8.51 -6.23
C ILE A 244 -16.39 9.63 -7.28
N THR A 245 -17.52 10.25 -7.68
CA THR A 245 -17.50 11.40 -8.61
C THR A 245 -16.83 12.61 -7.96
N LYS A 246 -17.19 12.95 -6.71
CA LYS A 246 -16.54 14.04 -5.97
C LYS A 246 -15.04 13.79 -5.75
N PHE A 247 -14.65 12.54 -5.49
CA PHE A 247 -13.24 12.18 -5.39
C PHE A 247 -12.51 12.33 -6.73
N SER A 248 -13.17 11.97 -7.85
CA SER A 248 -12.63 12.19 -9.20
C SER A 248 -12.42 13.67 -9.51
N GLU A 249 -13.38 14.53 -9.17
CA GLU A 249 -13.27 15.98 -9.31
C GLU A 249 -12.12 16.54 -8.49
N TYR A 250 -12.01 16.12 -7.23
CA TYR A 250 -10.89 16.45 -6.36
C TYR A 250 -9.55 16.07 -6.99
N LEU A 251 -9.39 14.82 -7.46
CA LEU A 251 -8.16 14.39 -8.13
C LEU A 251 -7.86 15.24 -9.37
N ALA A 252 -8.88 15.58 -10.16
CA ALA A 252 -8.69 16.38 -11.35
C ALA A 252 -8.15 17.78 -11.02
N THR A 253 -8.68 18.43 -9.98
CA THR A 253 -8.14 19.70 -9.46
C THR A 253 -6.69 19.54 -9.01
N GLU A 254 -6.39 18.53 -8.19
CA GLU A 254 -5.05 18.34 -7.64
C GLU A 254 -4.00 18.00 -8.72
N ILE A 255 -4.40 17.29 -9.80
CA ILE A 255 -3.51 16.96 -10.92
C ILE A 255 -3.27 18.17 -11.82
N ASN A 256 -4.26 19.04 -12.04
CA ASN A 256 -4.09 20.25 -12.85
C ASN A 256 -3.00 21.20 -12.32
N ASP A 257 -2.77 21.20 -11.01
CA ASP A 257 -1.72 21.99 -10.37
C ASP A 257 -0.30 21.42 -10.62
N LEU A 258 -0.21 20.18 -11.14
CA LEU A 258 1.04 19.50 -11.42
C LEU A 258 1.39 19.56 -12.91
N LYS A 259 2.62 19.96 -13.21
CA LYS A 259 3.13 19.96 -14.58
C LYS A 259 3.58 18.55 -14.97
N ASN A 260 3.42 18.22 -16.26
CA ASN A 260 4.05 17.07 -16.91
C ASN A 260 3.63 15.67 -16.39
N VAL A 261 2.42 15.54 -15.85
CA VAL A 261 1.88 14.29 -15.28
C VAL A 261 0.49 13.94 -15.81
N ASN A 262 0.12 14.38 -17.02
CA ASN A 262 -1.22 14.18 -17.57
C ASN A 262 -1.64 12.70 -17.70
N GLU A 263 -0.71 11.74 -17.71
CA GLU A 263 -0.99 10.30 -17.64
C GLU A 263 -1.86 9.93 -16.42
N LEU A 264 -1.77 10.71 -15.33
CA LEU A 264 -2.59 10.51 -14.14
C LEU A 264 -4.09 10.68 -14.44
N PHE A 265 -4.49 11.62 -15.30
CA PHE A 265 -5.90 11.79 -15.68
C PHE A 265 -6.45 10.51 -16.30
N PHE A 266 -5.76 9.99 -17.33
CA PHE A 266 -6.16 8.76 -18.01
C PHE A 266 -6.19 7.56 -17.06
N PHE A 267 -5.17 7.44 -16.21
CA PHE A 267 -5.07 6.36 -15.24
C PHE A 267 -6.23 6.39 -14.23
N PHE A 268 -6.50 7.54 -13.62
CA PHE A 268 -7.55 7.65 -12.60
C PHE A 268 -8.93 7.57 -13.20
N ASP A 269 -9.17 8.11 -14.40
CA ASP A 269 -10.45 7.99 -15.10
C ASP A 269 -10.79 6.51 -15.37
N GLU A 270 -9.85 5.75 -15.94
CA GLU A 270 -10.05 4.31 -16.19
C GLU A 270 -10.23 3.53 -14.88
N LEU A 271 -9.43 3.83 -13.85
CA LEU A 271 -9.52 3.18 -12.55
C LEU A 271 -10.87 3.45 -11.85
N ILE A 272 -11.30 4.70 -11.82
CA ILE A 272 -12.54 5.15 -11.17
C ILE A 272 -13.75 4.57 -11.89
N SER A 273 -13.76 4.60 -13.22
CA SER A 273 -14.83 3.99 -14.03
C SER A 273 -15.04 2.51 -13.70
N LYS A 274 -13.93 1.77 -13.54
CA LYS A 274 -13.98 0.36 -13.15
C LYS A 274 -14.35 0.14 -11.67
N LEU A 275 -13.96 1.02 -10.76
CA LEU A 275 -14.34 0.93 -9.34
C LEU A 275 -15.83 1.26 -9.15
N LYS A 276 -16.35 2.25 -9.87
CA LYS A 276 -17.76 2.67 -9.85
C LYS A 276 -18.71 1.54 -10.27
N SER A 277 -18.28 0.69 -11.19
CA SER A 277 -19.05 -0.47 -11.66
C SER A 277 -18.80 -1.75 -10.84
N ASN A 278 -17.91 -1.71 -9.84
CA ASN A 278 -17.55 -2.89 -9.05
C ASN A 278 -18.49 -3.08 -7.84
N THR A 279 -19.54 -3.86 -8.04
CA THR A 279 -20.56 -4.14 -7.01
C THR A 279 -19.99 -4.72 -5.73
N LEU A 280 -19.00 -5.62 -5.84
CA LEU A 280 -18.30 -6.18 -4.67
C LEU A 280 -17.59 -5.09 -3.86
N MET A 281 -16.86 -4.20 -4.53
CA MET A 281 -16.14 -3.11 -3.86
C MET A 281 -17.08 -2.16 -3.12
N ILE A 282 -18.21 -1.81 -3.75
CA ILE A 282 -19.22 -0.92 -3.17
C ILE A 282 -19.85 -1.57 -1.92
N LYS A 283 -20.29 -2.83 -2.04
CA LYS A 283 -20.84 -3.57 -0.90
C LYS A 283 -19.80 -3.72 0.22
N MET A 284 -18.58 -4.08 -0.12
CA MET A 284 -17.48 -4.25 0.83
C MET A 284 -17.18 -2.96 1.60
N ALA A 285 -17.13 -1.81 0.92
CA ALA A 285 -16.91 -0.51 1.56
C ALA A 285 -18.00 -0.14 2.57
N LYS A 286 -19.27 -0.30 2.18
CA LYS A 286 -20.42 -0.04 3.07
C LYS A 286 -20.41 -0.97 4.27
N SER A 287 -20.21 -2.27 4.05
CA SER A 287 -20.18 -3.27 5.12
C SER A 287 -19.03 -3.04 6.09
N ILE A 288 -17.84 -2.67 5.60
CA ILE A 288 -16.69 -2.32 6.45
C ILE A 288 -17.01 -1.14 7.36
N ASN A 289 -17.50 -0.03 6.82
CA ASN A 289 -17.83 1.15 7.62
C ASN A 289 -18.94 0.85 8.65
N GLN A 290 -19.90 -0.01 8.29
CA GLN A 290 -20.91 -0.46 9.25
C GLN A 290 -20.30 -1.33 10.37
N ILE A 291 -19.40 -2.26 10.06
CA ILE A 291 -18.73 -3.08 11.09
C ILE A 291 -17.89 -2.22 12.03
N ILE A 292 -17.20 -1.19 11.52
CA ILE A 292 -16.43 -0.25 12.35
C ILE A 292 -17.36 0.50 13.32
N LYS A 293 -18.54 0.93 12.86
CA LYS A 293 -19.56 1.56 13.71
C LYS A 293 -20.14 0.58 14.75
N ASP A 294 -20.36 -0.67 14.36
CA ASP A 294 -20.90 -1.73 15.21
C ASP A 294 -19.83 -2.41 16.10
N LYS A 295 -18.65 -1.80 16.26
CA LYS A 295 -17.51 -2.38 16.97
C LYS A 295 -17.87 -2.88 18.38
N GLU A 296 -18.53 -2.05 19.18
CA GLU A 296 -18.90 -2.41 20.56
C GLU A 296 -19.79 -3.65 20.61
N LYS A 297 -20.73 -3.77 19.68
CA LYS A 297 -21.59 -4.95 19.58
C LYS A 297 -20.77 -6.21 19.28
N LEU A 298 -19.80 -6.10 18.38
CA LEU A 298 -18.93 -7.21 18.01
C LEU A 298 -18.04 -7.66 19.17
N GLU A 299 -17.43 -6.71 19.88
CA GLU A 299 -16.60 -7.01 21.05
C GLU A 299 -17.42 -7.55 22.23
N ASN A 300 -18.61 -7.00 22.49
CA ASN A 300 -19.51 -7.50 23.52
C ASN A 300 -20.02 -8.91 23.22
N ASN A 301 -20.24 -9.25 21.95
CA ASN A 301 -20.58 -10.62 21.56
C ASN A 301 -19.48 -11.60 21.97
N PHE A 302 -18.21 -11.24 21.73
CA PHE A 302 -17.07 -12.04 22.21
C PHE A 302 -17.02 -12.11 23.74
N LEU A 303 -17.10 -10.97 24.45
CA LEU A 303 -17.00 -10.92 25.91
C LEU A 303 -18.07 -11.74 26.63
N ASN A 304 -19.29 -11.74 26.08
CA ASN A 304 -20.42 -12.49 26.62
C ASN A 304 -20.31 -13.99 26.31
N TYR A 305 -19.59 -14.36 25.26
CA TYR A 305 -19.40 -15.75 24.87
C TYR A 305 -18.21 -16.40 25.57
N SER A 306 -17.09 -15.69 25.72
CA SER A 306 -15.87 -16.23 26.34
C SER A 306 -16.00 -16.31 27.86
N SER A 307 -15.76 -17.51 28.39
CA SER A 307 -15.63 -17.77 29.84
C SER A 307 -14.21 -17.62 30.37
N SER A 308 -13.24 -17.20 29.53
CA SER A 308 -11.85 -17.01 29.96
C SER A 308 -11.70 -15.86 30.96
N GLU A 309 -10.85 -16.07 31.97
CA GLU A 309 -10.44 -15.03 32.93
C GLU A 309 -9.60 -13.93 32.26
N GLU A 310 -8.90 -14.25 31.16
CA GLU A 310 -8.01 -13.34 30.41
C GLU A 310 -8.67 -12.75 29.14
N ARG A 311 -9.96 -12.39 29.20
CA ARG A 311 -10.73 -11.88 28.03
C ARG A 311 -10.42 -10.43 27.61
N GLU A 312 -9.17 -9.97 27.74
CA GLU A 312 -8.78 -8.58 27.46
C GLU A 312 -8.82 -8.24 25.95
N ILE A 313 -9.42 -7.09 25.59
CA ILE A 313 -9.63 -6.63 24.21
C ILE A 313 -8.46 -5.78 23.66
N SER A 314 -7.46 -5.47 24.47
CA SER A 314 -6.38 -4.53 24.12
C SER A 314 -5.46 -5.01 22.99
N SER A 315 -5.48 -6.31 22.66
CA SER A 315 -4.60 -6.90 21.66
C SER A 315 -5.33 -7.34 20.39
N LEU A 316 -4.59 -7.88 19.41
CA LEU A 316 -5.16 -8.55 18.23
C LEU A 316 -5.78 -9.91 18.56
N LYS A 317 -5.61 -10.43 19.79
CA LYS A 317 -6.08 -11.75 20.20
C LYS A 317 -7.37 -11.68 21.01
N ARG A 318 -8.19 -12.70 20.84
CA ARG A 318 -9.41 -12.97 21.61
C ARG A 318 -9.26 -14.37 22.20
N ILE A 319 -9.25 -14.47 23.53
CA ILE A 319 -8.93 -15.71 24.27
C ILE A 319 -10.23 -16.35 24.75
N PHE A 320 -10.36 -17.65 24.51
CA PHE A 320 -11.46 -18.50 24.99
C PHE A 320 -10.93 -19.43 26.09
N SER A 321 -11.82 -20.01 26.89
CA SER A 321 -11.41 -20.97 27.95
C SER A 321 -10.89 -22.29 27.37
N SER A 322 -11.29 -22.61 26.14
CA SER A 322 -10.87 -23.83 25.44
C SER A 322 -11.04 -23.71 23.93
N GLU A 323 -10.37 -24.60 23.19
CA GLU A 323 -10.60 -24.77 21.75
C GLU A 323 -12.06 -25.10 21.42
N ALA A 324 -12.72 -25.92 22.25
CA ALA A 324 -14.12 -26.28 22.06
C ALA A 324 -15.04 -25.05 22.14
N GLU A 325 -14.80 -24.15 23.10
CA GLU A 325 -15.55 -22.90 23.23
C GLU A 325 -15.33 -21.98 22.02
N LYS A 326 -14.08 -21.80 21.59
CA LYS A 326 -13.74 -21.04 20.37
C LYS A 326 -14.45 -21.61 19.14
N ASN A 327 -14.42 -22.93 18.95
CA ASN A 327 -15.07 -23.59 17.81
C ASN A 327 -16.59 -23.42 17.86
N LYS A 328 -17.19 -23.50 19.05
CA LYS A 328 -18.62 -23.26 19.27
C LYS A 328 -19.00 -21.81 18.96
N PHE A 329 -18.19 -20.84 19.38
CA PHE A 329 -18.38 -19.43 19.03
C PHE A 329 -18.43 -19.22 17.51
N ILE A 330 -17.46 -19.78 16.78
CA ILE A 330 -17.43 -19.67 15.32
C ILE A 330 -18.63 -20.36 14.69
N LYS A 331 -19.00 -21.54 15.21
CA LYS A 331 -20.14 -22.32 14.73
C LYS A 331 -21.44 -21.54 14.85
N ASP A 332 -21.76 -21.07 16.06
CA ASP A 332 -23.03 -20.43 16.40
C ASP A 332 -23.21 -19.09 15.67
N ASN A 333 -22.12 -18.39 15.34
CA ASN A 333 -22.19 -17.05 14.74
C ASN A 333 -21.97 -17.03 13.22
N TYR A 334 -21.21 -17.99 12.67
CA TYR A 334 -20.65 -17.90 11.32
C TYR A 334 -20.77 -19.15 10.45
N GLN A 335 -21.18 -20.32 10.97
CA GLN A 335 -21.17 -21.58 10.20
C GLN A 335 -21.97 -21.53 8.89
N ASP A 336 -23.08 -20.78 8.89
CA ASP A 336 -24.01 -20.74 7.76
C ASP A 336 -23.52 -19.86 6.58
N TYR A 337 -22.39 -19.16 6.74
CA TYR A 337 -21.92 -18.17 5.77
C TYR A 337 -20.68 -18.66 5.02
N SER A 338 -20.89 -19.30 3.87
CA SER A 338 -19.79 -19.70 2.98
C SER A 338 -19.05 -18.50 2.38
N PHE A 339 -17.74 -18.61 2.12
CA PHE A 339 -16.98 -17.48 1.57
C PHE A 339 -17.36 -17.17 0.11
N GLY A 340 -18.10 -16.08 -0.10
CA GLY A 340 -18.44 -15.59 -1.45
C GLY A 340 -17.32 -14.80 -2.14
N SER A 341 -16.42 -14.18 -1.36
CA SER A 341 -15.31 -13.36 -1.88
C SER A 341 -13.98 -14.10 -1.76
N LYS A 342 -13.31 -14.32 -2.90
CA LYS A 342 -11.94 -14.88 -2.94
C LYS A 342 -10.93 -14.02 -2.18
N VAL A 343 -11.12 -12.71 -2.14
CA VAL A 343 -10.23 -11.77 -1.46
C VAL A 343 -10.32 -11.95 0.05
N ILE A 344 -11.54 -12.06 0.58
CA ILE A 344 -11.78 -12.30 2.02
C ILE A 344 -11.27 -13.67 2.42
N LYS A 345 -11.61 -14.70 1.62
CA LYS A 345 -11.15 -16.07 1.84
C LYS A 345 -9.62 -16.15 1.93
N LEU A 346 -8.90 -15.50 1.02
CA LEU A 346 -7.44 -15.48 1.05
C LEU A 346 -6.91 -14.95 2.39
N PHE A 347 -7.43 -13.81 2.88
CA PHE A 347 -7.00 -13.29 4.18
C PHE A 347 -7.37 -14.26 5.30
N TYR A 348 -8.59 -14.79 5.31
CA TYR A 348 -9.04 -15.72 6.34
C TYR A 348 -8.16 -16.97 6.40
N ASP A 349 -7.88 -17.60 5.25
CA ASP A 349 -7.04 -18.78 5.14
C ASP A 349 -5.60 -18.50 5.61
N LEU A 350 -5.08 -17.28 5.42
CA LEU A 350 -3.75 -16.91 5.93
C LEU A 350 -3.71 -16.91 7.45
N PHE A 351 -4.76 -16.41 8.12
CA PHE A 351 -4.86 -16.43 9.57
C PHE A 351 -5.17 -17.82 10.12
N GLU A 352 -6.01 -18.59 9.42
CA GLU A 352 -6.42 -19.92 9.86
C GLU A 352 -5.28 -20.93 9.81
N ASN A 353 -4.42 -20.82 8.79
CA ASN A 353 -3.30 -21.73 8.58
C ASN A 353 -1.97 -21.24 9.21
N ASP A 354 -2.00 -20.30 10.17
CA ASP A 354 -0.77 -19.89 10.87
C ASP A 354 -0.26 -21.06 11.73
N PRO A 355 0.97 -21.57 11.47
CA PRO A 355 1.53 -22.69 12.24
C PRO A 355 1.75 -22.37 13.72
N ASN A 356 1.73 -21.08 14.12
CA ASN A 356 1.88 -20.64 15.50
C ASN A 356 0.54 -20.27 16.17
N LYS A 357 -0.59 -20.58 15.52
CA LYS A 357 -1.93 -20.32 16.06
C LYS A 357 -2.14 -21.11 17.34
N GLN A 358 -2.55 -20.42 18.41
CA GLN A 358 -2.95 -21.08 19.66
C GLN A 358 -4.41 -21.55 19.53
N LEU A 359 -4.67 -22.79 19.95
CA LEU A 359 -5.94 -23.50 19.68
C LEU A 359 -7.16 -22.88 20.36
N ASP A 360 -6.97 -22.19 21.47
CA ASP A 360 -7.97 -21.51 22.29
C ASP A 360 -8.08 -20.01 21.98
N THR A 361 -7.32 -19.52 20.99
CA THR A 361 -7.32 -18.09 20.63
C THR A 361 -7.81 -17.86 19.22
N LEU A 362 -8.31 -16.65 18.99
CA LEU A 362 -8.67 -16.17 17.67
C LEU A 362 -8.13 -14.76 17.44
N ASP A 363 -7.63 -14.50 16.24
CA ASP A 363 -7.24 -13.14 15.85
C ASP A 363 -8.51 -12.34 15.53
N ILE A 364 -8.71 -11.17 16.14
CA ILE A 364 -9.90 -10.33 15.91
C ILE A 364 -10.09 -10.01 14.42
N ARG A 365 -9.01 -9.96 13.63
CA ARG A 365 -9.09 -9.77 12.18
C ARG A 365 -9.83 -10.93 11.50
N GLN A 366 -9.78 -12.14 12.04
CA GLN A 366 -10.59 -13.28 11.56
C GLN A 366 -12.08 -13.06 11.80
N ILE A 367 -12.47 -12.63 13.00
CA ILE A 367 -13.87 -12.25 13.30
C ILE A 367 -14.33 -11.15 12.34
N MET A 368 -13.52 -10.11 12.16
CA MET A 368 -13.82 -9.01 11.25
C MET A 368 -14.05 -9.49 9.80
N LEU A 369 -13.26 -10.45 9.32
CA LEU A 369 -13.42 -11.06 8.00
C LEU A 369 -14.69 -11.90 7.89
N LEU A 370 -15.06 -12.64 8.94
CA LEU A 370 -16.28 -13.43 9.00
C LEU A 370 -17.53 -12.54 9.02
N GLU A 371 -17.52 -11.47 9.81
CA GLU A 371 -18.56 -10.44 9.80
C GLU A 371 -18.70 -9.76 8.44
N LEU A 372 -17.57 -9.45 7.80
CA LEU A 372 -17.57 -8.89 6.46
C LEU A 372 -18.16 -9.89 5.46
N ASN A 373 -17.79 -11.17 5.54
CA ASN A 373 -18.35 -12.21 4.67
C ASN A 373 -19.86 -12.34 4.84
N LYS A 374 -20.34 -12.43 6.09
CA LYS A 374 -21.76 -12.50 6.46
C LYS A 374 -22.59 -11.36 5.88
N LYS A 375 -22.05 -10.13 5.84
CA LYS A 375 -22.73 -8.96 5.26
C LYS A 375 -22.66 -8.86 3.73
N LEU A 376 -21.90 -9.73 3.06
CA LEU A 376 -21.74 -9.70 1.60
C LEU A 376 -22.53 -10.79 0.87
N ILE A 377 -22.88 -11.86 1.56
CA ILE A 377 -23.87 -12.85 1.14
C ILE A 377 -25.26 -12.22 1.30
#